data_AF-C3Z0Y1-F1
#
_entry.id   AF-C3Z0Y1-F1
#
_cell.length_a   1.000
_cell.length_b   1.000
_cell.length_c   1.000
_cell.angle_alpha   90.00
_cell.angle_beta   90.00
_cell.angle_gamma   90.00
#
_symmetry.space_group_name_H-M   'P 1'
#
loop_
_entity.id
_entity.type
_entity.pdbx_description
1 polymer ?
#
loop_
_entity_poly.entity_id
_entity_poly.type
_entity_poly.pdbx_seq_one_letter_code
_entity_poly.pdbx_strand_id
1 'polypeptide(L)'
;MALNVGELLAYQPDRESIAKRGHDDDDDDDLDRPVRKARIRDVDRYRKPAPGQTAGMSEEEKAVILEKLEQEDDMETLDEAALKRMILTFEKRVYRNQEMRIKYPDNPERFMESELELHDTIQELHVIATAPELYHHLVELNAVQSLCQMLNHENTDILSLTTGF
;
A
#
# COMPACT_ATOMS: atom_id res chain seq x y z
N MET A 1 -33.55 -12.43 23.33
CA MET A 1 -32.97 -13.74 23.02
C MET A 1 -31.47 -13.57 22.99
N ALA A 2 -30.75 -14.08 23.99
CA ALA A 2 -29.29 -14.06 24.00
C ALA A 2 -28.80 -15.24 23.16
N LEU A 3 -28.08 -14.97 22.07
CA LEU A 3 -27.46 -16.01 21.25
C LEU A 3 -26.39 -16.71 22.10
N ASN A 4 -26.49 -18.04 22.20
CA ASN A 4 -25.58 -18.85 22.99
C ASN A 4 -24.23 -18.96 22.26
N VAL A 5 -23.13 -18.71 22.95
CA VAL A 5 -21.75 -18.77 22.41
C VAL A 5 -21.45 -20.12 21.73
N GLY A 6 -22.14 -21.20 22.14
CA GLY A 6 -22.04 -22.51 21.49
C GLY A 6 -22.59 -22.57 20.05
N GLU A 7 -23.59 -21.75 19.68
CA GLU A 7 -24.11 -21.71 18.31
C GLU A 7 -23.19 -20.95 17.35
N LEU A 8 -22.45 -19.94 17.85
CA LEU A 8 -21.52 -19.17 17.02
C LEU A 8 -20.31 -20.00 16.55
N LEU A 9 -19.85 -20.94 17.37
CA LEU A 9 -18.71 -21.80 17.05
C LEU A 9 -19.05 -22.93 16.07
N ALA A 10 -20.34 -23.26 15.92
CA ALA A 10 -20.83 -24.27 14.99
C ALA A 10 -21.22 -23.71 13.62
N TYR A 11 -21.18 -22.38 13.45
CA TYR A 11 -21.59 -21.73 12.21
C TYR A 11 -20.52 -21.92 11.11
N GLN A 12 -20.82 -22.78 10.13
CA GLN A 12 -20.10 -22.81 8.86
C GLN A 12 -20.94 -22.06 7.81
N PRO A 13 -20.41 -21.00 7.19
CA PRO A 13 -21.15 -20.29 6.15
C PRO A 13 -21.24 -21.16 4.89
N ASP A 14 -22.45 -21.34 4.36
CA ASP A 14 -22.68 -22.04 3.10
C ASP A 14 -21.91 -21.35 1.96
N ARG A 15 -21.10 -22.15 1.26
CA ARG A 15 -20.09 -21.72 0.28
C ARG A 15 -20.66 -21.35 -1.10
N GLU A 16 -21.99 -21.20 -1.22
CA GLU A 16 -22.68 -21.08 -2.51
C GLU A 16 -23.14 -19.66 -2.86
N SER A 17 -22.95 -18.66 -1.98
CA SER A 17 -23.44 -17.29 -2.21
C SER A 17 -22.46 -16.34 -2.94
N ILE A 18 -21.23 -16.76 -3.26
CA ILE A 18 -20.23 -15.91 -3.94
C ILE A 18 -20.18 -16.12 -5.47
N ALA A 19 -20.91 -17.08 -6.03
CA ALA A 19 -20.85 -17.39 -7.46
C ALA A 19 -22.23 -17.43 -8.11
N LYS A 20 -22.75 -16.26 -8.50
CA LYS A 20 -23.64 -16.04 -9.67
C LYS A 20 -24.03 -14.56 -9.77
N ARG A 21 -23.17 -13.76 -10.42
CA ARG A 21 -23.59 -12.56 -11.15
C ARG A 21 -23.52 -12.92 -12.64
N GLY A 22 -24.68 -13.01 -13.28
CA GLY A 22 -24.89 -13.30 -14.71
C GLY A 22 -26.37 -13.61 -14.88
N HIS A 23 -27.18 -12.56 -15.09
CA HIS A 23 -27.76 -12.14 -16.38
C HIS A 23 -28.91 -13.06 -16.77
N ASP A 24 -30.12 -12.66 -16.37
CA ASP A 24 -31.39 -13.32 -16.68
C ASP A 24 -31.81 -12.97 -18.11
N ASP A 25 -32.10 -14.03 -18.88
CA ASP A 25 -32.70 -14.03 -20.21
C ASP A 25 -34.20 -13.68 -20.16
N ASP A 26 -34.76 -13.14 -21.24
CA ASP A 26 -36.10 -13.53 -21.71
C ASP A 26 -36.29 -13.17 -23.21
N ASP A 27 -37.08 -14.02 -23.88
CA ASP A 27 -37.81 -13.88 -25.16
C ASP A 27 -37.23 -14.45 -26.49
N ASP A 28 -37.78 -15.63 -26.81
CA ASP A 28 -38.42 -16.07 -28.08
C ASP A 28 -37.65 -16.51 -29.35
N ASP A 29 -38.02 -17.74 -29.75
CA ASP A 29 -38.26 -18.31 -31.10
C ASP A 29 -37.13 -18.71 -32.09
N ASP A 30 -37.18 -20.02 -32.41
CA ASP A 30 -37.08 -20.68 -33.72
C ASP A 30 -35.72 -21.06 -34.41
N LEU A 31 -35.60 -22.38 -34.65
CA LEU A 31 -35.01 -23.14 -35.77
C LEU A 31 -33.47 -23.34 -35.98
N ASP A 32 -33.07 -24.60 -35.70
CA ASP A 32 -32.36 -25.54 -36.60
C ASP A 32 -30.84 -25.34 -36.95
N ARG A 33 -29.94 -26.13 -36.32
CA ARG A 33 -28.89 -27.01 -36.96
C ARG A 33 -27.79 -27.58 -36.02
N PRO A 34 -26.99 -28.61 -36.41
CA PRO A 34 -26.65 -29.74 -35.55
C PRO A 34 -25.25 -29.72 -34.90
N VAL A 35 -25.17 -30.48 -33.80
CA VAL A 35 -24.01 -30.77 -32.93
C VAL A 35 -22.85 -31.46 -33.68
N ARG A 36 -21.62 -30.96 -33.51
CA ARG A 36 -20.37 -31.73 -33.75
C ARG A 36 -19.53 -31.80 -32.47
N LYS A 37 -19.39 -33.02 -31.94
CA LYS A 37 -18.55 -33.37 -30.79
C LYS A 37 -17.07 -33.13 -31.12
N ALA A 38 -16.43 -32.16 -30.46
CA ALA A 38 -14.99 -32.01 -30.44
C ALA A 38 -14.40 -32.71 -29.22
N ARG A 39 -13.40 -33.56 -29.46
CA ARG A 39 -12.74 -34.45 -28.52
C ARG A 39 -11.95 -33.67 -27.47
N ILE A 40 -12.03 -34.14 -26.22
CA ILE A 40 -11.13 -33.78 -25.12
C ILE A 40 -9.69 -34.04 -25.58
N ARG A 41 -8.85 -32.99 -25.56
CA ARG A 41 -7.39 -33.12 -25.62
C ARG A 41 -6.85 -32.75 -24.26
N ASP A 42 -6.28 -33.75 -23.59
CA ASP A 42 -5.42 -33.61 -22.42
C ASP A 42 -4.42 -32.47 -22.60
N VAL A 43 -4.51 -31.46 -21.74
CA VAL A 43 -3.47 -30.43 -21.58
C VAL A 43 -2.70 -30.78 -20.31
N ASP A 44 -1.89 -31.83 -20.40
CA ASP A 44 -0.71 -32.00 -19.56
C ASP A 44 0.38 -31.10 -20.14
N ARG A 45 0.66 -29.96 -19.49
CA ARG A 45 1.86 -29.17 -19.80
C ARG A 45 2.29 -28.23 -18.68
N TYR A 46 2.49 -28.74 -17.47
CA TYR A 46 3.44 -28.11 -16.56
C TYR A 46 4.81 -28.77 -16.70
N ARG A 47 5.55 -28.36 -17.73
CA ARG A 47 6.97 -28.75 -17.90
C ARG A 47 7.80 -27.85 -16.99
N LYS A 48 8.27 -28.38 -15.86
CA LYS A 48 9.28 -27.72 -15.02
C LYS A 48 10.50 -27.33 -15.89
N PRO A 49 10.99 -26.08 -15.81
CA PRO A 49 12.19 -25.70 -16.54
C PRO A 49 13.41 -26.40 -15.92
N ALA A 50 14.28 -26.90 -16.80
CA ALA A 50 15.56 -27.49 -16.41
C ALA A 50 16.55 -26.39 -15.98
N PRO A 51 17.48 -26.66 -15.05
CA PRO A 51 18.45 -25.67 -14.61
C PRO A 51 19.45 -25.39 -15.75
N GLY A 52 19.55 -24.13 -16.18
CA GLY A 52 20.55 -23.68 -17.17
C GLY A 52 20.08 -22.77 -18.30
N GLN A 53 18.83 -22.28 -18.33
CA GLN A 53 18.38 -21.33 -19.35
C GLN A 53 18.41 -19.88 -18.86
N THR A 54 19.60 -19.30 -18.88
CA THR A 54 19.80 -17.85 -19.00
C THR A 54 20.46 -17.59 -20.36
N ALA A 55 19.73 -17.80 -21.45
CA ALA A 55 20.22 -17.49 -22.77
C ALA A 55 19.06 -16.98 -23.63
N GLY A 56 19.02 -15.67 -23.84
CA GLY A 56 18.19 -15.05 -24.88
C GLY A 56 17.34 -13.86 -24.45
N MET A 57 17.85 -12.96 -23.61
CA MET A 57 17.33 -11.58 -23.69
C MET A 57 17.94 -10.93 -24.93
N SER A 58 17.12 -10.32 -25.78
CA SER A 58 17.61 -9.59 -26.94
C SER A 58 18.52 -8.45 -26.48
N GLU A 59 19.47 -8.06 -27.33
CA GLU A 59 20.40 -6.96 -27.00
C GLU A 59 19.64 -5.65 -26.70
N GLU A 60 18.47 -5.49 -27.32
CA GLU A 60 17.53 -4.38 -27.09
C GLU A 60 16.85 -4.48 -25.71
N GLU A 61 16.44 -5.67 -25.27
CA GLU A 61 15.86 -5.86 -23.93
C GLU A 61 16.89 -5.61 -22.83
N LYS A 62 18.15 -5.98 -23.06
CA LYS A 62 19.25 -5.66 -22.14
C LYS A 62 19.54 -4.16 -22.09
N ALA A 63 19.49 -3.49 -23.24
CA ALA A 63 19.69 -2.04 -23.32
C ALA A 63 18.56 -1.28 -22.60
N VAL A 64 17.30 -1.70 -22.77
CA VAL A 64 16.15 -1.09 -22.08
C VAL A 64 16.22 -1.31 -20.57
N ILE A 65 16.68 -2.47 -20.10
CA ILE A 65 16.89 -2.70 -18.66
C ILE A 65 18.05 -1.85 -18.12
N LEU A 66 19.14 -1.73 -18.88
CA LEU A 66 20.27 -0.90 -18.47
C LEU A 66 19.89 0.59 -18.39
N GLU A 67 19.16 1.10 -19.37
CA GLU A 67 18.67 2.49 -19.39
C GLU A 67 17.70 2.78 -18.23
N LYS A 68 16.87 1.80 -17.86
CA LYS A 68 15.96 1.92 -16.70
C LYS A 68 16.69 1.89 -15.37
N LEU A 69 17.75 1.10 -15.24
CA LEU A 69 18.58 1.07 -14.04
C LEU A 69 19.40 2.36 -13.87
N GLU A 70 19.92 2.92 -14.98
CA GLU A 70 20.63 4.20 -14.95
C GLU A 70 19.71 5.38 -14.56
N GLN A 71 18.40 5.30 -14.82
CA GLN A 71 17.42 6.29 -14.38
C GLN A 71 17.00 6.14 -12.90
N GLU A 72 17.19 4.96 -12.30
CA GLU A 72 16.86 4.71 -10.88
C GLU A 72 17.96 5.18 -9.91
N ASP A 73 19.20 5.32 -10.38
CA ASP A 73 20.35 5.78 -9.58
C ASP A 73 20.38 7.31 -9.36
N ASP A 74 19.51 8.09 -10.02
CA ASP A 74 19.32 9.53 -9.77
C ASP A 74 18.39 9.80 -8.56
N MET A 75 18.48 8.96 -7.52
CA MET A 75 17.89 9.28 -6.23
C MET A 75 18.73 10.40 -5.61
N GLU A 76 18.26 11.64 -5.79
CA GLU A 76 18.90 12.86 -5.27
C GLU A 76 19.34 12.62 -3.82
N THR A 77 20.65 12.57 -3.59
CA THR A 77 21.20 12.22 -2.29
C THR A 77 20.69 13.24 -1.26
N LEU A 78 19.96 12.77 -0.24
CA LEU A 78 19.43 13.63 0.82
C LEU A 78 20.58 14.39 1.48
N ASP A 79 20.59 15.73 1.35
CA ASP A 79 21.60 16.56 1.99
C ASP A 79 21.21 16.84 3.46
N GLU A 80 22.23 17.08 4.30
CA GLU A 80 22.03 17.40 5.72
C GLU A 80 21.11 18.61 5.91
N ALA A 81 21.20 19.60 5.02
CA ALA A 81 20.41 20.81 5.11
C ALA A 81 18.93 20.57 4.78
N ALA A 82 18.59 19.76 3.77
CA ALA A 82 17.21 19.36 3.46
C ALA A 82 16.65 18.52 4.59
N LEU A 83 17.42 17.57 5.12
CA LEU A 83 16.98 16.78 6.26
C LEU A 83 16.57 17.65 7.44
N LYS A 84 17.40 18.62 7.83
CA LYS A 84 17.06 19.55 8.91
C LYS A 84 15.80 20.35 8.60
N ARG A 85 15.62 20.81 7.35
CA ARG A 85 14.39 21.50 6.93
C ARG A 85 13.15 20.60 7.01
N MET A 86 13.27 19.33 6.59
CA MET A 86 12.19 18.34 6.64
C MET A 86 11.78 18.07 8.08
N ILE A 87 12.74 17.80 8.97
CA ILE A 87 12.49 17.59 10.40
C ILE A 87 11.82 18.81 11.03
N LEU A 88 12.35 20.02 10.79
CA LEU A 88 11.72 21.24 11.32
C LEU A 88 10.30 21.45 10.79
N THR A 89 10.02 21.04 9.56
CA THR A 89 8.68 21.15 8.96
C THR A 89 7.73 20.14 9.59
N PHE A 90 8.17 18.88 9.74
CA PHE A 90 7.44 17.84 10.45
C PHE A 90 7.06 18.28 11.88
N GLU A 91 8.02 18.78 12.67
CA GLU A 91 7.75 19.27 14.03
C GLU A 91 6.72 20.41 14.06
N LYS A 92 6.78 21.34 13.10
CA LYS A 92 5.77 22.41 12.98
C LYS A 92 4.40 21.85 12.66
N ARG A 93 4.31 20.82 11.80
CA ARG A 93 3.03 20.17 11.45
C ARG A 93 2.46 19.40 12.63
N VAL A 94 3.27 18.66 13.37
CA VAL A 94 2.87 17.97 14.61
C VAL A 94 2.30 18.99 15.60
N TYR A 95 3.03 20.08 15.86
CA TYR A 95 2.56 21.11 16.80
C TYR A 95 1.25 21.76 16.33
N ARG A 96 1.15 22.09 15.04
CA ARG A 96 -0.06 22.72 14.48
C ARG A 96 -1.27 21.77 14.53
N ASN A 97 -1.09 20.50 14.20
CA ASN A 97 -2.15 19.51 14.28
C ASN A 97 -2.61 19.33 15.73
N GLN A 98 -1.68 19.20 16.68
CA GLN A 98 -2.01 19.10 18.10
C GLN A 98 -2.75 20.33 18.62
N GLU A 99 -2.30 21.53 18.23
CA GLU A 99 -2.97 22.78 18.58
C GLU A 99 -4.42 22.82 18.05
N MET A 100 -4.64 22.38 16.80
CA MET A 100 -5.98 22.34 16.20
C MET A 100 -6.88 21.31 16.87
N ARG A 101 -6.36 20.14 17.26
CA ARG A 101 -7.11 19.12 18.01
C ARG A 101 -7.49 19.59 19.41
N ILE A 102 -6.64 20.40 20.05
CA ILE A 102 -6.96 21.04 21.34
C ILE A 102 -8.01 22.15 21.16
N LYS A 103 -7.91 22.95 20.09
CA LYS A 103 -8.86 24.05 19.82
C LYS A 103 -10.24 23.56 19.38
N TYR A 104 -10.30 22.45 18.65
CA TYR A 104 -11.50 21.94 17.99
C TYR A 104 -11.69 20.42 18.23
N PRO A 105 -11.79 19.96 19.48
CA PRO A 105 -11.81 18.52 19.81
C PRO A 105 -13.02 17.79 19.18
N ASP A 106 -14.18 18.44 19.10
CA ASP A 106 -15.43 17.86 18.60
C ASP A 106 -15.68 18.14 17.10
N ASN A 107 -14.73 18.81 16.42
CA ASN A 107 -14.91 19.29 15.05
C ASN A 107 -13.77 18.81 14.15
N PRO A 108 -13.77 17.53 13.73
CA PRO A 108 -12.69 16.94 12.92
C PRO A 108 -12.43 17.66 11.60
N GLU A 109 -13.48 18.20 10.97
CA GLU A 109 -13.36 19.00 9.74
C GLU A 109 -12.42 20.21 9.88
N ARG A 110 -12.27 20.77 11.09
CA ARG A 110 -11.42 21.93 11.35
C ARG A 110 -9.94 21.60 11.39
N PHE A 111 -9.57 20.38 11.78
CA PHE A 111 -8.16 19.96 11.86
C PHE A 111 -7.74 18.99 10.75
N MET A 112 -8.69 18.52 9.93
CA MET A 112 -8.43 17.63 8.79
C MET A 112 -7.34 18.15 7.83
N GLU A 113 -7.35 19.45 7.49
CA GLU A 113 -6.31 20.04 6.64
C GLU A 113 -4.93 19.90 7.28
N SER A 114 -4.80 20.23 8.56
CA SER A 114 -3.53 20.09 9.29
C SER A 114 -3.08 18.63 9.46
N GLU A 115 -4.02 17.70 9.37
CA GLU A 115 -3.79 16.27 9.49
C GLU A 115 -3.28 15.66 8.17
N LEU A 116 -3.84 16.10 7.04
CA LEU A 116 -3.31 15.78 5.71
C LEU A 116 -1.90 16.35 5.53
N GLU A 117 -1.68 17.60 5.93
CA GLU A 117 -0.35 18.21 5.88
C GLU A 117 0.67 17.47 6.76
N LEU A 118 0.24 16.96 7.92
CA LEU A 118 1.08 16.13 8.79
C LEU A 118 1.40 14.79 8.12
N HIS A 119 0.40 14.12 7.55
CA HIS A 119 0.56 12.88 6.79
C HIS A 119 1.61 13.06 5.67
N ASP A 120 1.48 14.11 4.86
CA ASP A 120 2.40 14.37 3.75
C ASP A 120 3.85 14.55 4.25
N THR A 121 4.05 15.28 5.34
CA THR A 121 5.39 15.44 5.92
C THR A 121 5.98 14.15 6.48
N ILE A 122 5.15 13.24 7.02
CA ILE A 122 5.61 11.93 7.48
C ILE A 122 6.01 11.08 6.26
N GLN A 123 5.25 11.16 5.17
CA GLN A 123 5.58 10.46 3.92
C GLN A 123 6.91 10.94 3.35
N GLU A 124 7.14 12.26 3.30
CA GLU A 124 8.43 12.82 2.88
C GLU A 124 9.58 12.33 3.76
N LEU A 125 9.36 12.20 5.08
CA LEU A 125 10.36 11.76 6.05
C LEU A 125 10.88 10.32 5.79
N HIS A 126 10.17 9.50 5.01
CA HIS A 126 10.60 8.14 4.65
C HIS A 126 11.91 8.11 3.85
N VAL A 127 12.25 9.19 3.12
CA VAL A 127 13.50 9.28 2.37
C VAL A 127 14.73 9.09 3.27
N ILE A 128 14.62 9.39 4.57
CA ILE A 128 15.74 9.26 5.52
C ILE A 128 16.17 7.80 5.68
N ALA A 129 15.28 6.84 5.46
CA ALA A 129 15.61 5.41 5.53
C ALA A 129 16.72 5.01 4.52
N THR A 130 16.95 5.80 3.48
CA THR A 130 18.01 5.56 2.49
C THR A 130 19.39 6.09 2.93
N ALA A 131 19.44 6.94 3.96
CA ALA A 131 20.65 7.64 4.44
C ALA A 131 20.84 7.48 5.97
N PRO A 132 21.20 6.28 6.46
CA PRO A 132 21.33 5.99 7.89
C PRO A 132 22.41 6.82 8.61
N GLU A 133 23.40 7.33 7.89
CA GLU A 133 24.45 8.21 8.42
C GLU A 133 23.88 9.52 8.98
N LEU A 134 22.71 9.96 8.51
CA LEU A 134 22.08 11.20 8.94
C LEU A 134 21.16 11.05 10.17
N TYR A 135 21.01 9.84 10.71
CA TYR A 135 20.12 9.57 11.86
C TYR A 135 20.51 10.33 13.13
N HIS A 136 21.78 10.72 13.28
CA HIS A 136 22.22 11.53 14.41
C HIS A 136 21.44 12.85 14.51
N HIS A 137 21.08 13.46 13.37
CA HIS A 137 20.26 14.68 13.35
C HIS A 137 18.82 14.47 13.83
N LEU A 138 18.24 13.28 13.60
CA LEU A 138 16.91 12.94 14.12
C LEU A 138 16.90 12.94 15.65
N VAL A 139 17.99 12.47 16.26
CA VAL A 139 18.13 12.44 17.72
C VAL A 139 18.40 13.86 18.26
N GLU A 140 19.29 14.61 17.63
CA GLU A 140 19.62 16.00 18.04
C GLU A 140 18.41 16.93 17.99
N LEU A 141 17.55 16.79 16.98
CA LEU A 141 16.35 17.58 16.79
C LEU A 141 15.11 17.00 17.49
N ASN A 142 15.28 15.92 18.26
CA ASN A 142 14.22 15.24 19.02
C ASN A 142 13.05 14.70 18.16
N ALA A 143 13.27 14.50 16.86
CA ALA A 143 12.26 14.00 15.93
C ALA A 143 11.79 12.59 16.30
N VAL A 144 12.66 11.78 16.89
CA VAL A 144 12.34 10.42 17.36
C VAL A 144 11.18 10.45 18.38
N GLN A 145 11.18 11.42 19.29
CA GLN A 145 10.12 11.54 20.29
C GLN A 145 8.77 11.89 19.62
N SER A 146 8.78 12.78 18.63
CA SER A 146 7.57 13.15 17.89
C SER A 146 7.07 12.00 17.02
N LEU A 147 7.95 11.21 16.40
CA LEU A 147 7.57 9.98 15.70
C LEU A 147 6.93 8.95 16.63
N CYS A 148 7.46 8.77 17.85
CA CYS A 148 6.81 7.91 18.84
C CYS A 148 5.41 8.42 19.24
N GLN A 149 5.15 9.72 19.19
CA GLN A 149 3.80 10.25 19.43
C GLN A 149 2.85 9.89 18.28
N MET A 150 3.34 9.87 17.04
CA MET A 150 2.54 9.45 15.88
C MET A 150 2.13 7.97 15.96
N LEU A 151 2.94 7.12 16.58
CA LEU A 151 2.60 5.72 16.85
C LEU A 151 1.44 5.53 17.85
N ASN A 152 1.06 6.57 18.58
CA ASN A 152 -0.12 6.57 19.45
C ASN A 152 -1.19 7.53 18.94
N HIS A 153 -1.13 7.94 17.66
CA HIS A 153 -2.10 8.87 17.10
C HIS A 153 -3.47 8.20 16.94
N GLU A 154 -4.53 8.96 17.21
CA GLU A 154 -5.91 8.45 17.13
C GLU A 154 -6.33 8.12 15.69
N ASN A 155 -5.79 8.87 14.72
CA ASN A 155 -5.97 8.56 13.31
C ASN A 155 -5.09 7.38 12.90
N THR A 156 -5.76 6.29 12.51
CA THR A 156 -5.14 5.05 12.07
C THR A 156 -4.32 5.21 10.80
N ASP A 157 -4.66 6.16 9.93
CA ASP A 157 -3.90 6.42 8.71
C ASP A 157 -2.50 6.96 9.04
N ILE A 158 -2.41 7.94 9.96
CA ILE A 158 -1.13 8.46 10.48
C ILE A 158 -0.32 7.37 11.17
N LEU A 159 -0.98 6.54 11.99
CA LEU A 159 -0.35 5.41 12.66
C LEU A 159 0.25 4.43 11.64
N SER A 160 -0.56 3.99 10.66
CA SER A 160 -0.14 3.01 9.66
C SER A 160 1.00 3.53 8.80
N LEU A 161 0.96 4.81 8.40
CA LEU A 161 2.03 5.47 7.67
C LEU A 161 3.33 5.48 8.48
N THR A 162 3.26 5.86 9.76
CA THR A 162 4.45 5.91 10.64
C THR A 162 5.08 4.53 10.86
N THR A 163 4.31 3.44 10.76
CA THR A 163 4.84 2.08 10.87
C THR A 163 5.43 1.52 9.56
N GLY A 164 5.21 2.19 8.43
CA GLY A 164 5.51 1.68 7.08
C GLY A 164 6.93 1.94 6.57
N PHE A 165 7.88 2.32 7.43
CA PHE A 165 9.29 2.49 7.08
C PHE A 165 9.97 1.19 6.63
#